data_AF-A0A2T1AB48-F1
#
_entry.id   AF-A0A2T1AB48-F1
#
_cell.length_a   1.000
_cell.length_b   1.000
_cell.length_c   1.000
_cell.angle_alpha   90.00
_cell.angle_beta   90.00
_cell.angle_gamma   90.00
#
_symmetry.space_group_name_H-M   'P 1'
#
loop_
_entity.id
_entity.type
_entity.pdbx_description
1 polymer ?
#
loop_
_entity_poly.entity_id
_entity_poly.type
_entity_poly.pdbx_seq_one_letter_code
_entity_poly.pdbx_strand_id
1 'polypeptide(L)'
;MPRERHYLLVTIAGVRLWRSEGKTFQVRYDLLRTGQRNVSSVYNCVYLLEGREYMLVASGTRPDGTVQDRKISLWPGVLVKHHLEFGDGSQIIFNPADQTVSTCFLVDDATAKISTVGRDLT
;
A
#
# COMPACT_ATOMS: atom_id res chain seq x y z
N MET A 1 -9.51 5.64 21.44
CA MET A 1 -9.92 6.81 20.64
C MET A 1 -9.25 6.71 19.28
N PRO A 2 -9.97 6.80 18.15
CA PRO A 2 -9.31 6.85 16.85
C PRO A 2 -8.66 8.23 16.73
N ARG A 3 -7.33 8.28 16.64
CA ARG A 3 -6.63 9.49 16.21
C ARG A 3 -6.99 9.66 14.74
N GLU A 4 -7.67 10.75 14.38
CA GLU A 4 -7.77 11.17 12.98
C GLU A 4 -6.34 11.24 12.42
N ARG A 5 -6.01 10.29 11.53
CA ARG A 5 -4.71 10.25 10.88
C ARG A 5 -4.86 11.00 9.57
N HIS A 6 -4.25 12.18 9.50
CA HIS A 6 -4.17 12.96 8.28
C HIS A 6 -3.12 12.32 7.36
N TYR A 7 -3.58 11.45 6.48
CA TYR A 7 -2.76 11.03 5.34
C TYR A 7 -2.62 12.20 4.37
N LEU A 8 -1.42 12.42 3.87
CA LEU A 8 -1.26 13.21 2.64
C LEU A 8 -1.75 12.38 1.47
N LEU A 9 -2.18 13.02 0.37
CA LEU A 9 -2.68 12.32 -0.80
C LEU A 9 -1.59 12.22 -1.86
N VAL A 10 -1.49 11.07 -2.51
CA VAL A 10 -0.59 10.87 -3.65
C VAL A 10 -1.28 10.08 -4.77
N THR A 11 -1.03 10.46 -6.02
CA THR A 11 -1.46 9.71 -7.20
C THR A 11 -0.33 8.83 -7.72
N ILE A 12 -0.64 7.91 -8.64
CA ILE A 12 0.42 7.16 -9.35
C ILE A 12 1.41 8.08 -10.06
N ALA A 13 0.96 9.21 -10.61
CA ALA A 13 1.84 10.19 -11.24
C ALA A 13 2.84 10.77 -10.23
N GLY A 14 2.38 11.08 -9.02
CA GLY A 14 3.24 11.53 -7.92
C GLY A 14 4.28 10.47 -7.52
N VAL A 15 3.88 9.21 -7.41
CA VAL A 15 4.80 8.11 -7.10
C VAL A 15 5.84 7.91 -8.22
N ARG A 16 5.42 8.01 -9.49
CA ARG A 16 6.34 7.96 -10.65
C ARG A 16 7.35 9.11 -10.62
N LEU A 17 6.90 10.32 -10.27
CA LEU A 17 7.78 11.47 -10.13
C LEU A 17 8.83 11.24 -9.05
N TRP A 18 8.44 10.74 -7.87
CA TRP A 18 9.39 10.37 -6.81
C TRP A 18 10.44 9.38 -7.29
N ARG A 19 10.04 8.36 -8.05
CA ARG A 19 10.99 7.40 -8.64
C ARG A 19 11.94 8.06 -9.64
N SER A 20 11.45 8.96 -10.50
CA SER A 20 12.32 9.70 -11.44
C SER A 20 13.28 10.69 -10.76
N GLU A 21 12.90 11.21 -9.59
CA GLU A 21 13.74 12.07 -8.75
C GLU A 21 14.72 11.28 -7.87
N GLY A 22 14.69 9.94 -7.93
CA GLY A 22 15.56 9.08 -7.12
C GLY A 22 15.20 9.09 -5.63
N LYS A 23 13.96 9.44 -5.26
CA LYS A 23 13.52 9.44 -3.86
C LYS A 23 13.31 8.01 -3.35
N THR A 24 13.84 7.74 -2.17
CA THR A 24 13.62 6.47 -1.47
C THR A 24 12.35 6.56 -0.65
N PHE A 25 11.40 5.67 -0.93
CA PHE A 25 10.16 5.51 -0.16
C PHE A 25 9.94 4.04 0.17
N GLN A 26 9.05 3.77 1.12
CA GLN A 26 8.55 2.42 1.42
C GLN A 26 7.07 2.31 1.05
N VAL A 27 6.59 1.08 0.84
CA VAL A 27 5.16 0.83 0.58
C VAL A 27 4.59 -0.10 1.64
N ARG A 28 3.44 0.30 2.19
CA ARG A 28 2.64 -0.45 3.16
C ARG A 28 1.21 -0.62 2.65
N TYR A 29 0.62 -1.77 2.94
CA TYR A 29 -0.77 -2.07 2.59
C TYR A 29 -1.60 -2.24 3.86
N ASP A 30 -2.39 -1.24 4.20
CA ASP A 30 -3.25 -1.27 5.39
C ASP A 30 -4.57 -1.97 5.02
N LEU A 31 -4.90 -3.06 5.73
CA LEU A 31 -6.09 -3.89 5.52
C LEU A 31 -7.34 -3.09 5.89
N LEU A 32 -8.20 -2.83 4.91
CA LEU A 32 -9.45 -2.08 5.06
C LEU A 32 -10.66 -3.01 5.23
N ARG A 33 -10.60 -4.20 4.63
CA ARG A 33 -11.67 -5.19 4.71
C ARG A 33 -11.08 -6.58 4.57
N THR A 34 -11.39 -7.45 5.53
CA THR A 34 -11.07 -8.88 5.44
C THR A 34 -11.82 -9.52 4.28
N GLY A 35 -11.13 -10.39 3.56
CA GLY A 35 -11.73 -11.25 2.56
C GLY A 35 -12.58 -12.33 3.21
N GLN A 36 -13.63 -12.74 2.51
CA GLN A 36 -14.47 -13.88 2.85
C GLN A 36 -14.59 -14.80 1.63
N ARG A 37 -15.37 -15.88 1.73
CA ARG A 37 -15.58 -16.81 0.60
C ARG A 37 -16.01 -16.03 -0.65
N ASN A 38 -15.20 -16.12 -1.71
CA ASN A 38 -15.37 -15.44 -3.00
C ASN A 38 -15.26 -13.89 -2.97
N VAL A 39 -14.84 -13.29 -1.85
CA VAL A 39 -14.64 -11.83 -1.73
C VAL A 39 -13.20 -11.57 -1.29
N SER A 40 -12.42 -10.88 -2.12
CA SER A 40 -11.04 -10.53 -1.77
C SER A 40 -10.97 -9.52 -0.63
N SER A 41 -9.93 -9.66 0.19
CA SER A 41 -9.46 -8.62 1.10
C SER A 41 -9.08 -7.37 0.32
N VAL A 42 -9.30 -6.21 0.94
CA VAL A 42 -9.12 -4.89 0.32
C VAL A 42 -8.18 -4.08 1.20
N TYR A 43 -7.25 -3.36 0.56
CA TYR A 43 -6.20 -2.61 1.24
C TYR A 43 -6.17 -1.16 0.74
N ASN A 44 -5.77 -0.27 1.64
CA ASN A 44 -5.24 1.03 1.30
C ASN A 44 -3.74 0.90 1.01
N CYS A 45 -3.28 1.48 -0.10
CA CYS A 45 -1.86 1.58 -0.39
C CYS A 45 -1.32 2.89 0.21
N VAL A 46 -0.35 2.76 1.11
CA VAL A 46 0.27 3.87 1.81
C VAL A 46 1.76 3.89 1.50
N TYR A 47 2.23 5.02 1.00
CA TYR A 47 3.64 5.29 0.76
C TYR A 47 4.23 6.03 1.96
N LEU A 48 5.41 5.60 2.40
CA LEU A 48 6.17 6.29 3.44
C LEU A 48 7.36 6.98 2.79
N LEU A 49 7.38 8.31 2.84
CA LEU A 49 8.45 9.13 2.28
C LEU A 49 8.80 10.22 3.30
N GLU A 50 10.08 10.32 3.68
CA GLU A 50 10.60 11.33 4.62
C GLU A 50 9.79 11.42 5.94
N GLY A 51 9.40 10.26 6.47
CA GLY A 51 8.63 10.16 7.72
C GLY A 51 7.15 10.53 7.60
N ARG A 52 6.66 10.84 6.40
CA ARG A 52 5.25 11.17 6.13
C ARG A 52 4.53 9.99 5.48
N GLU A 53 3.25 9.83 5.80
CA GLU A 53 2.39 8.80 5.21
C GLU A 53 1.51 9.41 4.12
N TYR A 54 1.58 8.86 2.92
CA TYR A 54 0.81 9.28 1.75
C TYR A 54 -0.12 8.16 1.33
N MET A 55 -1.43 8.41 1.37
CA MET A 55 -2.43 7.48 0.87
C MET A 55 -2.57 7.61 -0.65
N LEU A 56 -2.56 6.47 -1.32
CA LEU A 56 -2.79 6.42 -2.76
C LEU A 56 -4.25 6.73 -3.09
N VAL A 57 -4.43 7.69 -3.97
CA VAL A 57 -5.74 8.12 -4.46
C VAL A 57 -5.87 7.95 -5.98
N ALA A 58 -7.10 7.94 -6.47
CA ALA A 58 -7.39 8.02 -7.88
C ALA A 58 -6.91 9.36 -8.47
N SER A 59 -6.49 9.36 -9.73
CA SER A 59 -6.01 10.57 -10.40
C SER A 59 -7.11 11.59 -10.74
N GLY A 60 -8.39 11.23 -10.57
CA GLY A 60 -9.53 12.10 -10.88
C GLY A 60 -10.25 12.57 -9.61
N THR A 61 -10.67 13.83 -9.64
CA THR A 61 -11.64 14.37 -8.67
C THR A 61 -13.04 14.00 -9.11
N ARG A 62 -13.90 13.72 -8.13
CA ARG A 62 -15.34 13.63 -8.37
C ARG A 62 -15.92 15.02 -8.64
N PRO A 63 -17.13 15.12 -9.25
CA PRO A 63 -17.80 16.40 -9.48
C PRO A 63 -18.03 17.24 -8.21
N ASP A 64 -18.05 16.60 -7.04
CA ASP A 64 -18.19 17.23 -5.72
C ASP A 64 -16.84 17.73 -5.15
N GLY A 65 -15.75 17.63 -5.91
CA GLY A 65 -14.40 18.03 -5.49
C GLY A 65 -13.69 17.03 -4.59
N THR A 66 -14.32 15.90 -4.24
CA THR A 66 -13.69 14.87 -3.42
C THR A 66 -12.75 13.98 -4.24
N VAL A 67 -11.71 13.49 -3.58
CA VAL A 67 -10.76 12.54 -4.16
C VAL A 67 -11.06 11.15 -3.59
N GLN A 68 -11.15 10.15 -4.45
CA GLN A 68 -11.45 8.79 -4.02
C GLN A 68 -10.18 8.00 -3.71
N ASP A 69 -10.13 7.41 -2.52
CA ASP A 69 -9.08 6.48 -2.12
C ASP A 69 -8.98 5.30 -3.09
N ARG A 70 -7.77 4.97 -3.50
CA ARG A 70 -7.53 3.83 -4.38
C ARG A 70 -7.45 2.56 -3.54
N LYS A 71 -8.58 1.86 -3.48
CA LYS A 71 -8.70 0.55 -2.87
C LYS A 71 -8.06 -0.52 -3.77
N ILE A 72 -7.23 -1.37 -3.18
CA ILE A 72 -6.52 -2.43 -3.91
C ILE A 72 -6.95 -3.79 -3.36
N SER A 73 -7.41 -4.68 -4.23
CA SER A 73 -7.75 -6.06 -3.86
C SER A 73 -6.55 -6.99 -3.98
N LEU A 74 -6.42 -7.94 -3.05
CA LEU A 74 -5.40 -8.99 -3.17
C LEU A 74 -5.63 -9.87 -4.40
N TRP A 75 -6.86 -10.37 -4.59
CA TRP A 75 -7.25 -11.23 -5.71
C TRP A 75 -8.02 -10.45 -6.79
N PRO A 76 -7.80 -10.74 -8.10
CA PRO A 76 -6.91 -11.76 -8.67
C PRO A 76 -5.48 -11.24 -8.96
N GLY A 77 -4.72 -10.87 -7.92
CA GLY A 77 -3.33 -10.42 -8.03
C GLY A 77 -3.16 -8.92 -8.30
N VAL A 78 -4.20 -8.10 -8.09
CA VAL A 78 -4.13 -6.64 -8.34
C VAL A 78 -3.10 -5.99 -7.43
N LEU A 79 -3.07 -6.36 -6.15
CA LEU A 79 -2.06 -5.88 -5.20
C LEU A 79 -0.65 -6.23 -5.63
N VAL A 80 -0.41 -7.49 -6.04
CA VAL A 80 0.91 -7.96 -6.48
C VAL A 80 1.37 -7.20 -7.72
N LYS A 81 0.50 -7.05 -8.73
CA LYS A 81 0.81 -6.28 -9.95
C LYS A 81 1.13 -4.82 -9.65
N HIS A 82 0.32 -4.18 -8.80
CA HIS A 82 0.56 -2.80 -8.38
C HIS A 82 1.90 -2.66 -7.67
N HIS A 83 2.25 -3.60 -6.78
CA HIS A 83 3.52 -3.53 -6.06
C HIS A 83 4.73 -3.76 -6.96
N LEU A 84 4.64 -4.68 -7.92
CA LEU A 84 5.71 -4.88 -8.90
C LEU A 84 5.97 -3.61 -9.73
N GLU A 85 4.91 -2.90 -10.12
CA GLU A 85 5.05 -1.70 -10.95
C GLU A 85 5.44 -0.46 -10.12
N PHE A 86 4.80 -0.25 -8.97
CA PHE A 86 4.85 0.99 -8.19
C PHE A 86 5.35 0.83 -6.75
N GLY A 87 5.90 -0.34 -6.42
CA GLY A 87 6.49 -0.63 -5.13
C GLY A 87 7.85 0.04 -4.92
N ASP A 88 8.40 -0.19 -3.74
CA ASP A 88 9.74 0.16 -3.29
C ASP A 88 10.80 -0.91 -3.65
N GLY A 89 10.42 -1.93 -4.44
CA GLY A 89 11.28 -3.06 -4.80
C GLY A 89 11.34 -4.16 -3.75
N SER A 90 10.57 -4.04 -2.66
CA SER A 90 10.42 -5.13 -1.69
C SER A 90 9.54 -6.26 -2.24
N GLN A 91 9.54 -7.39 -1.53
CA GLN A 91 8.63 -8.50 -1.76
C GLN A 91 7.43 -8.43 -0.82
N ILE A 92 6.30 -8.96 -1.25
CA ILE A 92 5.07 -9.06 -0.45
C ILE A 92 5.00 -10.41 0.25
N ILE A 93 4.67 -10.39 1.54
CA ILE A 93 4.30 -11.55 2.33
C ILE A 93 2.86 -11.35 2.81
N PHE A 94 1.98 -12.29 2.47
CA PHE A 94 0.60 -12.31 2.95
C PHE A 94 0.48 -13.24 4.15
N ASN A 95 -0.09 -12.75 5.25
CA ASN A 95 -0.41 -13.56 6.42
C ASN A 95 -1.85 -14.10 6.31
N PRO A 96 -2.07 -15.41 6.15
CA PRO A 96 -3.43 -15.95 6.01
C PRO A 96 -4.25 -15.91 7.30
N ALA A 97 -3.64 -15.76 8.47
CA ALA A 97 -4.35 -15.79 9.76
C ALA A 97 -5.13 -14.50 10.03
N ASP A 98 -4.50 -13.34 9.77
CA ASP A 98 -5.10 -12.01 9.98
C ASP A 98 -5.32 -11.24 8.66
N GLN A 99 -4.93 -11.83 7.52
CA GLN A 99 -5.01 -11.25 6.19
C GLN A 99 -4.20 -9.95 6.03
N THR A 100 -3.26 -9.67 6.92
CA THR A 100 -2.34 -8.53 6.77
C THR A 100 -1.28 -8.81 5.72
N VAL A 101 -0.70 -7.73 5.19
CA VAL A 101 0.37 -7.79 4.20
C VAL A 101 1.62 -7.13 4.76
N SER A 102 2.72 -7.87 4.81
CA SER A 102 4.04 -7.33 5.11
C SER A 102 4.84 -7.16 3.82
N THR A 103 5.78 -6.22 3.83
CA THR A 103 6.78 -6.08 2.78
C THR A 103 8.17 -6.31 3.33
N CYS A 104 9.07 -6.93 2.57
CA CYS A 104 10.42 -7.25 3.02
C CYS A 104 11.47 -7.20 1.90
N PHE A 105 12.71 -6.91 2.25
CA PHE A 105 13.86 -7.07 1.37
C PHE A 105 14.63 -8.33 1.77
N LEU A 106 15.08 -9.11 0.79
CA LEU A 106 16.05 -10.17 1.04
C LEU A 106 17.40 -9.52 1.34
N VAL A 107 18.00 -9.89 2.46
CA VAL A 107 19.35 -9.44 2.87
C VAL A 107 20.40 -10.42 2.36
N ASP A 108 20.06 -11.71 2.42
CA ASP A 108 20.82 -12.83 1.88
C ASP A 108 19.84 -13.97 1.53
N ASP A 109 20.35 -15.12 1.09
CA ASP A 109 19.54 -16.27 0.66
C ASP A 109 18.69 -16.90 1.80
N ALA A 110 18.95 -16.56 3.07
CA ALA A 110 18.27 -17.13 4.23
C ALA A 110 17.52 -16.09 5.09
N THR A 111 17.78 -14.79 4.90
CA THR A 111 17.33 -13.72 5.79
C THR A 111 16.55 -12.66 5.04
N ALA A 112 15.31 -12.42 5.47
CA ALA A 112 14.50 -11.31 5.02
C ALA A 112 14.40 -10.23 6.11
N LYS A 113 14.60 -8.97 5.73
CA LYS A 113 14.36 -7.81 6.57
C LYS A 113 13.01 -7.20 6.23
N ILE A 114 12.12 -7.12 7.22
CA ILE A 114 10.82 -6.47 7.08
C ILE A 114 11.04 -4.97 6.78
N SER A 115 10.43 -4.50 5.70
CA SER A 115 10.34 -3.09 5.30
C SER A 115 9.13 -2.45 6.00
N THR A 116 7.94 -3.03 5.81
CA THR A 116 6.71 -2.56 6.47
C THR A 116 5.79 -3.71 6.84
N VAL A 117 4.90 -3.48 7.81
CA VAL A 117 3.80 -4.38 8.17
C VAL A 117 2.51 -3.62 8.04
N GLY A 118 1.59 -4.13 7.22
CA GLY A 118 0.25 -3.58 7.04
C GLY A 118 -0.53 -3.51 8.33
N ARG A 119 -1.24 -2.40 8.54
CA ARG A 119 -2.14 -2.25 9.69
C ARG A 119 -3.48 -2.92 9.42
N ASP A 120 -4.09 -3.50 10.44
CA ASP A 120 -5.50 -3.90 10.38
C ASP A 120 -6.39 -2.70 10.75
N LEU A 121 -7.27 -2.30 9.82
CA LEU A 121 -8.24 -1.22 9.96
C LEU A 121 -9.69 -1.73 9.87
N THR A 122 -9.90 -3.04 9.98
CA THR A 122 -11.23 -3.65 9.86
C THR A 122 -12.15 -3.40 11.05
#